data_AF-A0A4W6CBT5-F1
#
_entry.id   AF-A0A4W6CBT5-F1
#
_cell.length_a   1.000
_cell.length_b   1.000
_cell.length_c   1.000
_cell.angle_alpha   90.00
_cell.angle_beta   90.00
_cell.angle_gamma   90.00
#
_symmetry.space_group_name_H-M   'P 1'
#
loop_
_entity.id
_entity.type
_entity.pdbx_description
1 polymer ?
#
loop_
_entity_poly.entity_id
_entity_poly.type
_entity_poly.pdbx_seq_one_letter_code
_entity_poly.pdbx_strand_id
1 'polypeptide(L)' 'LNKVYRADKARAVIDTVRRKGSEASSALISALCEEDRCLSTELNLT' A
#
# COMPACT_ATOMS: atom_id res chain seq x y z
N LEU A 1 -19.33 2.53 -3.84
CA LEU A 1 -18.06 2.47 -4.62
C LEU A 1 -17.96 1.12 -5.29
N ASN A 2 -17.70 1.08 -6.60
CA ASN A 2 -17.51 -0.18 -7.33
C ASN A 2 -16.21 -0.86 -6.85
N LYS A 3 -16.30 -2.11 -6.39
CA LYS A 3 -15.18 -2.89 -5.82
C LYS A 3 -14.02 -3.03 -6.81
N VAL A 4 -14.33 -3.13 -8.11
CA VAL A 4 -13.35 -3.23 -9.20
C VAL A 4 -12.46 -1.97 -9.26
N TYR A 5 -13.09 -0.79 -9.16
CA TYR A 5 -12.37 0.49 -9.22
C TYR A 5 -11.36 0.67 -8.07
N ARG A 6 -11.73 0.25 -6.84
CA ARG A 6 -10.81 0.32 -5.70
C ARG A 6 -9.62 -0.64 -5.87
N ALA A 7 -9.86 -1.85 -6.36
CA ALA A 7 -8.80 -2.82 -6.61
C ALA A 7 -7.82 -2.33 -7.69
N ASP A 8 -8.32 -1.72 -8.76
CA ASP A 8 -7.47 -1.18 -9.82
C ASP A 8 -6.60 -0.01 -9.34
N LYS A 9 -7.15 0.85 -8.48
CA LYS A 9 -6.38 1.93 -7.84
C LYS A 9 -5.31 1.39 -6.90
N ALA A 10 -5.63 0.39 -6.07
CA ALA A 10 -4.65 -0.26 -5.21
C ALA A 10 -3.51 -0.88 -6.02
N ARG A 11 -3.83 -1.60 -7.10
CA ARG A 11 -2.83 -2.18 -8.02
C ARG A 11 -1.93 -1.09 -8.62
N ALA A 12 -2.51 0.00 -9.10
CA ALA A 12 -1.74 1.10 -9.68
C ALA A 12 -0.76 1.75 -8.68
N VAL A 13 -1.15 1.89 -7.40
CA VAL A 13 -0.27 2.39 -6.34
C VAL A 13 0.89 1.42 -6.11
N ILE A 14 0.60 0.13 -5.93
CA ILE A 14 1.63 -0.91 -5.71
C ILE A 14 2.62 -0.97 -6.88
N ASP A 15 2.14 -0.99 -8.11
CA ASP A 15 2.99 -1.01 -9.30
C ASP A 15 3.87 0.23 -9.40
N THR A 16 3.34 1.39 -9.00
CA THR A 16 4.09 2.65 -9.03
C THR A 16 5.22 2.65 -8.01
N VAL A 17 4.96 2.25 -6.75
CA VAL A 17 6.02 2.25 -5.72
C VAL A 17 7.08 1.20 -6.02
N ARG A 18 6.70 0.03 -6.54
CA ARG A 18 7.65 -1.02 -6.95
C ARG A 18 8.60 -0.54 -8.04
N ARG A 19 8.10 0.21 -9.04
CA ARG A 19 8.95 0.81 -10.08
C ARG A 19 9.90 1.88 -9.55
N LYS A 20 9.56 2.54 -8.44
CA LYS A 20 10.39 3.58 -7.83
C LYS A 20 11.50 3.03 -6.93
N GLY A 21 11.41 1.75 -6.52
CA GLY A 21 12.45 1.08 -5.74
C GLY A 21 12.15 1.01 -4.25
N SER A 22 13.19 0.67 -3.48
CA SER A 22 13.09 0.32 -2.07
C SER A 22 12.64 1.48 -1.19
N GLU A 23 13.20 2.68 -1.36
CA GLU A 23 12.83 3.85 -0.54
C GLU A 23 11.35 4.20 -0.66
N ALA A 24 10.80 4.18 -1.88
CA ALA A 24 9.38 4.44 -2.11
C ALA A 24 8.49 3.33 -1.53
N SER A 25 8.97 2.08 -1.55
CA SER A 25 8.27 0.95 -0.95
C SER A 25 8.25 1.07 0.59
N SER A 26 9.37 1.46 1.21
CA SER A 26 9.43 1.75 2.64
C SER A 26 8.51 2.90 3.04
N ALA A 27 8.48 3.99 2.25
CA ALA A 27 7.59 5.11 2.50
C ALA A 27 6.10 4.72 2.42
N LEU A 28 5.71 3.86 1.46
CA LEU A 28 4.35 3.34 1.39
C LEU A 28 4.00 2.51 2.62
N ILE A 29 4.91 1.64 3.07
CA ILE A 29 4.69 0.81 4.27
C ILE A 29 4.51 1.70 5.50
N SER A 30 5.37 2.70 5.71
CA SER A 30 5.23 3.65 6.82
C SER A 30 3.87 4.35 6.80
N ALA A 31 3.47 4.89 5.65
CA ALA A 31 2.17 5.54 5.50
C ALA A 31 0.99 4.57 5.76
N LEU A 32 1.10 3.31 5.32
CA LEU A 32 0.07 2.31 5.57
C LEU A 32 -0.05 1.98 7.06
N CYS A 33 1.06 1.86 7.77
CA CYS A 33 1.09 1.63 9.22
C CYS A 33 0.47 2.80 10.02
N GLU A 34 0.63 4.04 9.53
CA GLU A 34 0.05 5.23 10.14
C GLU A 34 -1.47 5.33 9.90
N GLU A 35 -1.89 5.11 8.65
CA GLU A 35 -3.29 5.29 8.23
C GLU A 35 -4.19 4.09 8.58
N ASP A 36 -3.68 2.85 8.53
CA ASP A 36 -4.46 1.64 8.77
C ASP A 36 -3.66 0.58 9.55
N ARG A 37 -3.66 0.73 10.88
CA ARG A 37 -3.00 -0.21 11.80
C ARG A 37 -3.59 -1.62 11.77
N CYS A 38 -4.88 -1.77 11.47
CA CYS A 38 -5.50 -3.09 11.40
C CYS A 38 -4.94 -3.86 10.20
N LEU A 39 -4.91 -3.21 9.04
CA LEU A 39 -4.35 -3.78 7.83
C LEU A 39 -2.85 -4.00 7.93
N SER A 40 -2.09 -3.07 8.51
CA SER A 40 -0.64 -3.26 8.70
C SER A 40 -0.32 -4.46 9.59
N THR A 41 -1.14 -4.69 10.62
CA THR A 41 -1.03 -5.87 11.49
C THR A 41 -1.39 -7.15 10.74
N GLU A 42 -2.49 -7.17 9.98
CA GLU A 42 -2.89 -8.33 9.17
C GLU A 42 -1.82 -8.72 8.15
N LEU A 43 -1.11 -7.72 7.60
CA LEU A 43 -0.04 -7.92 6.62
C LEU A 43 1.35 -8.13 7.25
N ASN A 44 1.49 -8.09 8.59
CA ASN A 44 2.78 -8.20 9.31
C ASN A 44 3.84 -7.20 8.83
N LEU A 45 3.45 -5.92 8.68
CA LEU A 45 4.32 -4.84 8.21
C LEU A 45 4.99 -4.03 9.34
N THR A 46 4.61 -4.33 10.58
CA THR A 46 5.12 -3.76 11.84
C THR A 46 5.78 -4.86 12.65
#